data_AF-A0A1G7WTS2-F1
#
_entry.id   AF-A0A1G7WTS2-F1
#
_cell.length_a   1.000
_cell.length_b   1.000
_cell.length_c   1.000
_cell.angle_alpha   90.00
_cell.angle_beta   90.00
_cell.angle_gamma   90.00
#
_symmetry.space_group_name_H-M   'P 1'
#
loop_
_entity.id
_entity.type
_entity.pdbx_description
1 polymer ?
#
loop_
_entity_poly.entity_id
_entity_poly.type
_entity_poly.pdbx_seq_one_letter_code
_entity_poly.pdbx_strand_id
1 'polypeptide(L)'
;MGNDVLWWEEENRQLLSAVCRNCPEPHFQRRSGDLPHIGCCAYEPVFTLFEIYKMIAAGKTEFFLKEIYANPQNEIYDYEIVAGASIQPLFYERSSEEDESPAERYERLKRSPNTAYLAVDERLAYAVCQFFIDGKGCGLDPRFKTSICRSFICSSIEEQLTEEERKHLSAWQRAIRDEAEPFHRRHKAILEEKGWTLHNHVHSIVEYFRQVSQEAPLF
;
A
#
# COMPACT_ATOMS: atom_id res chain seq x y z
N MET A 1 -11.90 14.00 -27.23
CA MET A 1 -11.63 12.78 -26.43
C MET A 1 -11.60 13.27 -24.99
N GLY A 2 -12.50 12.80 -24.14
CA GLY A 2 -12.60 13.27 -22.76
C GLY A 2 -11.25 13.08 -22.06
N ASN A 3 -10.77 14.12 -21.38
CA ASN A 3 -9.65 13.98 -20.47
C ASN A 3 -10.18 13.24 -19.24
N ASP A 4 -10.26 11.91 -19.32
CA ASP A 4 -10.68 11.11 -18.17
C ASP A 4 -9.54 11.13 -17.15
N VAL A 5 -9.58 12.15 -16.29
CA VAL A 5 -8.66 12.37 -15.18
C VAL A 5 -8.72 11.20 -14.19
N LEU A 6 -9.86 10.50 -14.12
CA LEU A 6 -10.12 9.37 -13.24
C LEU A 6 -11.02 8.35 -13.95
N TRP A 7 -10.72 7.06 -13.84
CA TRP A 7 -11.63 6.00 -14.27
C TRP A 7 -11.61 4.80 -13.32
N TRP A 8 -12.71 4.04 -13.36
CA TRP A 8 -12.87 2.80 -12.63
C TRP A 8 -12.53 1.62 -13.53
N GLU A 9 -11.67 0.73 -13.04
CA GLU A 9 -11.42 -0.54 -13.69
C GLU A 9 -12.19 -1.66 -12.98
N GLU A 10 -13.11 -2.27 -13.72
CA GLU A 10 -14.07 -3.23 -13.18
C GLU A 10 -13.41 -4.56 -12.78
N GLU A 11 -12.43 -5.03 -13.55
CA GLU A 11 -11.82 -6.35 -13.38
C GLU A 11 -11.20 -6.54 -11.99
N ASN A 12 -10.43 -5.55 -11.51
CA ASN A 12 -9.80 -5.62 -10.19
C ASN A 12 -10.41 -4.65 -9.17
N ARG A 13 -11.48 -3.96 -9.58
CA ARG A 13 -12.23 -2.98 -8.77
C ARG A 13 -11.28 -1.93 -8.18
N GLN A 14 -10.62 -1.18 -9.06
CA GLN A 14 -9.62 -0.17 -8.66
C GLN A 14 -9.83 1.16 -9.38
N LEU A 15 -9.43 2.23 -8.71
CA LEU A 15 -9.36 3.57 -9.26
C LEU A 15 -8.03 3.78 -9.97
N LEU A 16 -8.10 4.33 -11.18
CA LEU A 16 -6.95 4.61 -12.02
C LEU A 16 -6.99 6.06 -12.49
N SER A 17 -5.81 6.66 -12.64
CA SER A 17 -5.62 7.98 -13.20
C SER A 17 -4.32 8.04 -13.99
N ALA A 18 -4.37 8.66 -15.16
CA ALA A 18 -3.18 8.92 -15.98
C ALA A 18 -2.26 9.95 -15.31
N VAL A 19 -2.82 10.80 -14.44
CA VAL A 19 -2.09 11.84 -13.69
C VAL A 19 -1.13 11.22 -12.68
N CYS A 20 -1.46 10.07 -12.09
CA CYS A 20 -0.61 9.43 -11.07
C CYS A 20 0.81 9.10 -11.55
N ARG A 21 1.02 8.83 -12.85
CA ARG A 21 2.35 8.55 -13.42
C ARG A 21 3.26 9.77 -13.48
N ASN A 22 2.65 10.95 -13.60
CA ASN A 22 3.30 12.26 -13.60
C ASN A 22 2.72 13.09 -12.46
N CYS A 23 2.67 12.50 -11.26
CA CYS A 23 1.99 13.05 -10.11
C CYS A 23 2.39 14.53 -9.93
N PRO A 24 1.46 15.50 -9.97
CA PRO A 24 1.79 16.92 -9.82
C PRO A 24 1.92 17.34 -8.35
N GLU A 25 1.51 16.47 -7.41
CA GLU A 25 1.46 16.74 -5.99
C GLU A 25 2.88 16.97 -5.42
N PRO A 26 3.21 18.17 -4.92
CA PRO A 26 4.54 18.48 -4.37
C PRO A 26 4.99 17.49 -3.31
N HIS A 27 4.06 17.00 -2.48
CA HIS A 27 4.34 16.02 -1.43
C HIS A 27 4.87 14.68 -1.95
N PHE A 28 4.51 14.31 -3.19
CA PHE A 28 4.95 13.07 -3.83
C PHE A 28 6.07 13.26 -4.85
N GLN A 29 6.62 14.48 -4.95
CA GLN A 29 7.78 14.73 -5.80
C GLN A 29 9.03 14.13 -5.18
N ARG A 30 9.87 13.57 -6.04
CA ARG A 30 11.22 13.16 -5.66
C ARG A 30 12.07 14.35 -5.23
N ARG A 31 12.90 14.16 -4.20
CA ARG A 31 13.82 15.20 -3.69
C ARG A 31 15.02 15.45 -4.62
N SER A 32 15.42 14.45 -5.39
CA SER A 32 16.54 14.51 -6.34
C SER A 32 16.18 13.80 -7.65
N GLY A 33 16.82 14.21 -8.74
CA GLY A 33 16.75 13.54 -10.04
C GLY A 33 17.26 12.10 -10.04
N ASP A 34 18.09 11.75 -9.05
CA ASP A 34 18.66 10.41 -8.87
C ASP A 34 17.69 9.43 -8.18
N LEU A 35 16.60 9.94 -7.61
CA LEU A 35 15.55 9.12 -7.01
C LEU A 35 14.51 8.72 -8.08
N PRO A 36 13.97 7.49 -8.00
CA PRO A 36 12.94 7.04 -8.92
C PRO A 36 11.67 7.88 -8.79
N HIS A 37 10.94 8.03 -9.90
CA HIS A 37 9.68 8.77 -9.91
C HIS A 37 8.52 7.85 -9.52
N ILE A 38 8.25 7.74 -8.22
CA ILE A 38 7.32 6.75 -7.65
C ILE A 38 5.92 7.30 -7.35
N GLY A 39 5.74 8.63 -7.33
CA GLY A 39 4.48 9.26 -6.94
C GLY A 39 4.00 8.82 -5.55
N CYS A 40 2.71 8.52 -5.40
CA CYS A 40 2.14 8.06 -4.14
C CYS A 40 2.56 6.64 -3.72
N CYS A 41 3.34 5.92 -4.54
CA CYS A 41 3.89 4.60 -4.21
C CYS A 41 5.08 4.64 -3.23
N ALA A 42 5.33 5.77 -2.57
CA ALA A 42 6.27 5.88 -1.45
C ALA A 42 5.75 5.16 -0.18
N TYR A 43 4.43 5.05 -0.03
CA TYR A 43 3.83 4.42 1.15
C TYR A 43 3.96 2.89 1.12
N GLU A 44 4.16 2.34 2.31
CA GLU A 44 4.26 0.90 2.57
C GLU A 44 2.85 0.26 2.55
N PRO A 45 2.56 -0.65 1.60
CA PRO A 45 1.26 -1.30 1.55
C PRO A 45 0.99 -2.13 2.81
N VAL A 46 -0.23 -2.02 3.36
CA VAL A 46 -0.68 -2.87 4.45
C VAL A 46 -1.59 -3.97 3.90
N PHE A 47 -1.09 -5.21 3.91
CA PHE A 47 -1.86 -6.39 3.56
C PHE A 47 -2.67 -6.83 4.76
N THR A 48 -4.00 -6.75 4.64
CA THR A 48 -4.90 -7.28 5.66
C THR A 48 -5.22 -8.75 5.37
N LEU A 49 -5.92 -9.40 6.29
CA LEU A 49 -6.51 -10.72 6.05
C LEU A 49 -7.29 -10.85 4.73
N PHE A 50 -7.88 -9.76 4.20
CA PHE A 50 -8.57 -9.78 2.92
C PHE A 50 -7.62 -10.02 1.75
N GLU A 51 -6.55 -9.23 1.64
CA GLU A 51 -5.56 -9.42 0.57
C GLU A 51 -4.83 -10.76 0.69
N ILE A 52 -4.53 -11.22 1.92
CA ILE A 52 -3.95 -12.53 2.17
C ILE A 52 -4.88 -13.64 1.64
N TYR A 53 -6.18 -13.56 1.97
CA TYR A 53 -7.18 -14.47 1.43
C TYR A 53 -7.22 -14.43 -0.10
N LYS A 54 -7.20 -13.26 -0.74
CA LYS A 54 -7.23 -13.14 -2.21
C LYS A 54 -6.06 -13.87 -2.86
N MET A 55 -4.85 -13.76 -2.30
CA MET A 55 -3.69 -14.50 -2.80
C MET A 55 -3.88 -16.02 -2.67
N ILE A 56 -4.40 -16.48 -1.55
CA ILE A 56 -4.63 -17.92 -1.30
C ILE A 56 -5.71 -18.47 -2.23
N ALA A 57 -6.86 -17.78 -2.32
CA ALA A 57 -7.98 -18.17 -3.18
C ALA A 57 -7.59 -18.19 -4.66
N ALA A 58 -6.70 -17.30 -5.10
CA ALA A 58 -6.17 -17.28 -6.47
C ALA A 58 -5.07 -18.35 -6.74
N GLY A 59 -4.82 -19.26 -5.80
CA GLY A 59 -3.76 -20.28 -5.93
C GLY A 59 -2.34 -19.71 -5.84
N LYS A 60 -2.17 -18.50 -5.32
CA LYS A 60 -0.88 -17.81 -5.14
C LYS A 60 -0.37 -17.89 -3.70
N THR A 61 -0.66 -18.98 -3.01
CA THR A 61 -0.17 -19.24 -1.64
C THR A 61 1.35 -19.20 -1.54
N GLU A 62 2.08 -19.71 -2.53
CA GLU A 62 3.55 -19.68 -2.54
C GLU A 62 4.09 -18.25 -2.61
N PHE A 63 3.48 -17.39 -3.44
CA PHE A 63 3.82 -15.97 -3.51
C PHE A 63 3.58 -15.29 -2.16
N PHE A 64 2.42 -15.52 -1.53
CA PHE A 64 2.15 -15.01 -0.19
C PHE A 64 3.21 -15.45 0.83
N LEU A 65 3.51 -16.75 0.90
CA LEU A 65 4.43 -17.27 1.91
C LEU A 65 5.88 -16.81 1.69
N LYS A 66 6.36 -16.77 0.44
CA LYS A 66 7.76 -16.49 0.13
C LYS A 66 8.06 -15.00 -0.05
N GLU A 67 7.22 -14.30 -0.82
CA GLU A 67 7.48 -12.91 -1.22
C GLU A 67 6.89 -11.88 -0.25
N ILE A 68 5.84 -12.26 0.49
CA ILE A 68 5.16 -11.36 1.45
C ILE A 68 5.48 -11.73 2.89
N TYR A 69 5.17 -12.96 3.33
CA TYR A 69 5.31 -13.35 4.72
C TYR A 69 6.78 -13.56 5.16
N ALA A 70 7.58 -14.24 4.34
CA ALA A 70 8.97 -14.54 4.66
C ALA A 70 9.96 -13.42 4.26
N ASN A 71 9.48 -12.32 3.68
CA ASN A 71 10.35 -11.22 3.28
C ASN A 71 10.83 -10.45 4.52
N PRO A 72 12.16 -10.37 4.77
CA PRO A 72 12.70 -9.74 5.97
C PRO A 72 12.50 -8.21 6.03
N GLN A 73 12.12 -7.57 4.93
CA GLN A 73 11.76 -6.16 4.91
C GLN A 73 10.34 -5.91 5.44
N ASN A 74 9.51 -6.96 5.54
CA ASN A 74 8.12 -6.82 5.94
C ASN A 74 7.98 -6.94 7.45
N GLU A 75 7.09 -6.12 8.00
CA GLU A 75 6.72 -6.18 9.41
C GLU A 75 5.44 -6.98 9.54
N ILE A 76 5.51 -8.06 10.33
CA ILE A 76 4.38 -8.95 10.59
C ILE A 76 3.70 -8.46 11.86
N TYR A 77 2.39 -8.22 11.78
CA TYR A 77 1.50 -8.03 12.91
C TYR A 77 0.59 -9.24 13.06
N ASP A 78 -0.23 -9.29 14.11
CA ASP A 78 -1.05 -10.48 14.36
C ASP A 78 -2.02 -10.82 13.22
N TYR A 79 -2.51 -9.82 12.48
CA TYR A 79 -3.51 -9.97 11.43
C TYR A 79 -3.25 -9.12 10.18
N GLU A 80 -2.10 -8.46 10.11
CA GLU A 80 -1.70 -7.55 9.05
C GLU A 80 -0.22 -7.73 8.74
N ILE A 81 0.18 -7.40 7.52
CA ILE A 81 1.59 -7.36 7.11
C ILE A 81 1.85 -6.00 6.46
N VAL A 82 2.80 -5.25 7.00
CA VAL A 82 3.27 -4.01 6.38
C VAL A 82 4.42 -4.36 5.46
N ALA A 83 4.23 -4.12 4.17
CA ALA A 83 5.26 -4.32 3.16
C ALA A 83 6.27 -3.17 3.21
N GLY A 84 7.41 -3.41 3.86
CA GLY A 84 8.44 -2.41 4.09
C GLY A 84 8.97 -1.83 2.79
N ALA A 85 9.28 -0.54 2.82
CA ALA A 85 9.85 0.17 1.69
C ALA A 85 11.36 0.03 1.67
N SER A 86 11.94 0.00 0.47
CA SER A 86 13.38 0.14 0.29
C SER A 86 13.76 1.61 0.44
N ILE A 87 14.55 1.92 1.47
CA ILE A 87 15.11 3.26 1.66
C ILE A 87 16.31 3.45 0.74
N GLN A 88 16.29 4.51 -0.06
CA GLN A 88 17.35 4.80 -1.03
C GLN A 88 18.63 5.27 -0.33
N PRO A 89 19.83 4.93 -0.84
CA PRO A 89 21.11 5.28 -0.20
C PRO A 89 21.27 6.76 0.14
N LEU A 90 20.76 7.65 -0.72
CA LEU A 90 20.76 9.10 -0.52
C LEU A 90 20.15 9.55 0.82
N PHE A 91 19.27 8.75 1.43
CA PHE A 91 18.74 9.04 2.76
C PHE A 91 19.82 9.12 3.84
N TYR A 92 20.92 8.37 3.67
CA TYR A 92 22.01 8.28 4.63
C TYR A 92 23.18 9.20 4.26
N GLU A 93 23.13 9.83 3.09
CA GLU A 93 24.20 10.69 2.58
C GLU A 93 23.98 12.14 3.03
N ARG A 94 25.04 12.77 3.55
CA ARG A 94 25.01 14.19 3.86
C ARG A 94 25.42 14.98 2.63
N SER A 95 24.59 15.93 2.21
CA SER A 95 24.94 16.85 1.12
C SER A 95 26.00 17.86 1.59
N SER A 96 26.75 18.46 0.66
CA SER A 96 27.75 19.48 1.00
C SER A 96 27.15 20.80 1.53
N GLU A 97 25.83 20.99 1.36
CA GLU A 97 25.09 22.21 1.70
C GLU A 97 24.31 22.07 3.01
N GLU A 98 24.28 20.88 3.62
CA GLU A 98 23.50 20.61 4.83
C GLU A 98 24.38 20.07 5.97
N ASP A 99 24.06 20.46 7.20
CA ASP A 99 24.78 20.06 8.41
C ASP A 99 24.47 18.62 8.87
N GLU A 100 23.35 18.04 8.41
CA GLU A 100 22.89 16.70 8.75
C GLU A 100 22.33 15.97 7.52
N SER A 101 22.49 14.64 7.48
CA SER A 101 21.83 13.77 6.50
C SER A 101 20.32 13.67 6.75
N PRO A 102 19.52 13.26 5.74
CA PRO A 102 18.09 13.00 5.93
C PRO A 102 17.79 11.98 7.06
N ALA A 103 18.64 10.96 7.22
CA ALA A 103 18.55 9.99 8.31
C ALA A 103 18.75 10.61 9.70
N GLU A 104 19.74 11.51 9.84
CA GLU A 104 19.96 12.24 11.10
C GLU A 104 18.78 13.18 11.41
N ARG A 105 18.26 13.86 10.38
CA ARG A 105 17.07 14.71 10.46
C ARG A 105 15.83 13.94 10.90
N TYR A 106 15.61 12.77 10.30
CA TYR A 106 14.54 11.83 10.66
C TYR A 106 14.60 11.48 12.16
N GLU A 107 15.76 11.03 12.64
CA GLU A 107 15.93 10.63 14.04
C GLU A 107 15.73 11.80 15.01
N ARG A 108 16.14 13.01 14.62
CA ARG A 108 15.91 14.23 15.41
C ARG A 108 14.42 14.58 15.46
N LEU A 109 13.73 14.58 14.33
CA LEU A 109 12.30 14.92 14.22
C LEU A 109 11.40 13.91 14.96
N LYS A 110 11.75 12.62 14.93
CA LYS A 110 10.97 11.55 15.55
C LYS A 110 10.90 11.63 17.08
N ARG A 111 11.87 12.28 17.73
CA ARG A 111 11.97 12.36 19.21
C ARG A 111 10.90 13.23 19.85
N SER A 112 10.22 14.09 19.09
CA SER A 112 9.19 14.98 19.61
C SER A 112 7.83 14.66 18.97
N PRO A 113 6.75 14.49 19.78
CA PRO A 113 5.41 14.28 19.26
C PRO A 113 4.94 15.36 18.28
N ASN A 114 5.38 16.60 18.46
CA ASN A 114 5.01 17.74 17.63
C ASN A 114 5.72 17.77 16.26
N THR A 115 6.72 16.90 16.05
CA THR A 115 7.49 16.84 14.79
C THR A 115 7.59 15.43 14.22
N ALA A 116 6.96 14.44 14.87
CA ALA A 116 6.99 13.05 14.43
C ALA A 116 6.41 12.87 13.02
N TYR A 117 5.39 13.66 12.65
CA TYR A 117 4.83 13.62 11.29
C TYR A 117 5.84 14.10 10.23
N LEU A 118 6.64 15.13 10.53
CA LEU A 118 7.71 15.59 9.64
C LEU A 118 8.80 14.52 9.45
N ALA A 119 9.06 13.70 10.49
CA ALA A 119 9.97 12.57 10.35
C ALA A 119 9.43 11.56 9.33
N VAL A 120 8.12 11.27 9.36
CA VAL A 120 7.50 10.39 8.37
C VAL A 120 7.68 10.94 6.95
N ASP A 121 7.40 12.23 6.75
CA ASP A 121 7.57 12.90 5.45
C ASP A 121 9.03 12.86 4.97
N GLU A 122 9.98 13.09 5.88
CA GLU A 122 11.42 13.00 5.60
C GLU A 122 11.80 11.59 5.11
N ARG A 123 11.33 10.53 5.79
CA ARG A 123 11.62 9.15 5.37
C ARG A 123 10.97 8.80 4.05
N LEU A 124 9.69 9.16 3.87
CA LEU A 124 8.91 8.81 2.68
C LEU A 124 9.51 9.39 1.41
N ALA A 125 10.14 10.57 1.50
CA ALA A 125 10.81 11.21 0.38
C ALA A 125 11.98 10.39 -0.23
N TYR A 126 12.49 9.39 0.51
CA TYR A 126 13.55 8.48 0.08
C TYR A 126 13.11 7.01 0.09
N ALA A 127 11.84 6.73 0.40
CA ALA A 127 11.30 5.39 0.47
C ALA A 127 10.73 4.96 -0.89
N VAL A 128 10.98 3.72 -1.29
CA VAL A 128 10.41 3.13 -2.52
C VAL A 128 9.69 1.85 -2.14
N CYS A 129 8.39 1.75 -2.44
CA CYS A 129 7.64 0.50 -2.24
C CYS A 129 8.35 -0.66 -2.95
N GLN A 130 8.52 -1.79 -2.26
CA GLN A 130 9.23 -2.96 -2.77
C GLN A 130 8.64 -3.56 -4.06
N PHE A 131 7.36 -3.29 -4.36
CA PHE A 131 6.71 -3.74 -5.58
C PHE A 131 6.86 -2.74 -6.73
N PHE A 132 7.49 -1.59 -6.53
CA PHE A 132 7.69 -0.61 -7.59
C PHE A 132 8.75 -1.08 -8.58
N ILE A 133 8.43 -1.01 -9.88
CA ILE A 133 9.33 -1.29 -10.98
C ILE A 133 9.52 0.00 -11.77
N ASP A 134 10.77 0.47 -11.84
CA ASP A 134 11.09 1.72 -12.54
C ASP A 134 10.64 1.67 -14.02
N GLY A 135 10.06 2.78 -14.46
CA GLY A 135 9.45 2.91 -15.79
C GLY A 135 8.17 2.08 -16.04
N LYS A 136 7.77 1.18 -15.14
CA LYS A 136 6.56 0.33 -15.30
C LYS A 136 5.48 0.60 -14.25
N GLY A 137 5.85 1.12 -13.07
CA GLY A 137 4.96 1.34 -11.94
C GLY A 137 4.86 0.11 -11.03
N CYS A 138 3.70 -0.10 -10.42
CA CYS A 138 3.50 -1.23 -9.51
C CYS A 138 3.61 -2.58 -10.26
N GLY A 139 4.54 -3.43 -9.82
CA GLY A 139 4.74 -4.80 -10.28
C GLY A 139 3.93 -5.85 -9.53
N LEU A 140 3.19 -5.46 -8.48
CA LEU A 140 2.25 -6.36 -7.82
C LEU A 140 1.07 -6.67 -8.77
N ASP A 141 0.66 -7.93 -8.81
CA ASP A 141 -0.54 -8.35 -9.54
C ASP A 141 -1.73 -7.46 -9.11
N PRO A 142 -2.48 -6.84 -10.04
CA PRO A 142 -3.60 -5.95 -9.71
C PRO A 142 -4.62 -6.56 -8.75
N ARG A 143 -4.81 -7.89 -8.80
CA ARG A 143 -5.72 -8.62 -7.91
C ARG A 143 -5.25 -8.60 -6.46
N PHE A 144 -3.97 -8.36 -6.19
CA PHE A 144 -3.41 -8.40 -4.83
C PHE A 144 -3.10 -7.02 -4.27
N LYS A 145 -3.33 -5.95 -5.03
CA LYS A 145 -3.24 -4.59 -4.51
C LYS A 145 -4.18 -4.41 -3.31
N THR A 146 -3.67 -3.74 -2.28
CA THR A 146 -4.43 -3.45 -1.06
C THR A 146 -5.62 -2.54 -1.37
N SER A 147 -6.63 -2.55 -0.50
CA SER A 147 -7.75 -1.60 -0.56
C SER A 147 -7.29 -0.14 -0.71
N ILE A 148 -6.26 0.28 0.02
CA ILE A 148 -5.67 1.62 -0.09
C ILE A 148 -5.02 1.83 -1.46
N CYS A 149 -4.17 0.91 -1.92
CA CYS A 149 -3.52 1.04 -3.23
C CYS A 149 -4.53 1.07 -4.41
N ARG A 150 -5.72 0.51 -4.22
CA ARG A 150 -6.81 0.53 -5.22
C ARG A 150 -7.71 1.75 -5.11
N SER A 151 -7.75 2.43 -3.97
CA SER A 151 -8.72 3.51 -3.70
C SER A 151 -8.11 4.91 -3.59
N PHE A 152 -6.79 4.99 -3.35
CA PHE A 152 -6.12 6.26 -3.12
C PHE A 152 -6.05 7.12 -4.39
N ILE A 153 -6.53 8.35 -4.27
CA ILE A 153 -6.41 9.43 -5.25
C ILE A 153 -5.98 10.68 -4.47
N CYS A 154 -4.97 11.41 -4.96
CA CYS A 154 -4.45 12.58 -4.25
C CYS A 154 -5.32 13.82 -4.46
N SER A 155 -5.22 14.79 -3.55
CA SER A 155 -5.90 16.09 -3.61
C SER A 155 -5.73 16.79 -4.95
N SER A 156 -4.52 16.77 -5.51
CA SER A 156 -4.24 17.36 -6.83
C SER A 156 -5.12 16.79 -7.95
N ILE A 157 -5.52 15.52 -7.88
CA ILE A 157 -6.45 14.90 -8.84
C ILE A 157 -7.88 15.23 -8.45
N GLU A 158 -8.24 15.10 -7.16
CA GLU A 158 -9.58 15.39 -6.67
C GLU A 158 -10.02 16.82 -7.00
N GLU A 159 -9.12 17.80 -6.90
CA GLU A 159 -9.34 19.20 -7.21
C GLU A 159 -9.76 19.45 -8.67
N GLN A 160 -9.37 18.57 -9.59
CA GLN A 160 -9.71 18.65 -11.01
C GLN A 160 -11.08 18.02 -11.33
N LEU A 161 -11.67 17.28 -10.38
CA LEU A 161 -12.94 16.58 -10.59
C LEU A 161 -14.14 17.51 -10.40
N THR A 162 -15.12 17.34 -11.28
CA THR A 162 -16.47 17.90 -11.14
C THR A 162 -17.19 17.31 -9.93
N GLU A 163 -18.28 17.94 -9.51
CA GLU A 163 -19.08 17.44 -8.38
C GLU A 163 -19.60 16.01 -8.60
N GLU A 164 -20.04 15.69 -9.81
CA GLU A 164 -20.52 14.35 -10.16
C GLU A 164 -19.39 13.31 -10.16
N GLU A 165 -18.21 13.66 -10.68
CA GLU A 165 -17.03 12.78 -10.62
C GLU A 165 -16.57 12.53 -9.17
N ARG A 166 -16.67 13.53 -8.29
CA ARG A 166 -16.37 13.36 -6.85
C ARG A 166 -17.38 12.43 -6.16
N LYS A 167 -18.66 12.46 -6.56
CA LYS A 167 -19.67 11.50 -6.08
C LYS A 167 -19.32 10.09 -6.52
N HIS A 168 -18.91 9.90 -7.78
CA HIS A 168 -18.46 8.59 -8.28
C HIS A 168 -17.19 8.11 -7.55
N LEU A 169 -16.18 8.96 -7.40
CA LEU A 169 -14.97 8.68 -6.62
C LEU A 169 -15.32 8.18 -5.22
N SER A 170 -16.16 8.93 -4.51
CA SER A 170 -16.60 8.57 -3.15
C SER A 170 -17.33 7.23 -3.11
N ALA A 171 -18.18 6.95 -4.10
CA ALA A 171 -18.90 5.68 -4.21
C ALA A 171 -17.96 4.50 -4.46
N TRP A 172 -16.97 4.65 -5.34
CA TRP A 172 -15.97 3.64 -5.65
C TRP A 172 -15.03 3.36 -4.47
N GLN A 173 -14.53 4.41 -3.81
CA GLN A 173 -13.72 4.28 -2.59
C GLN A 173 -14.49 3.53 -1.50
N ARG A 174 -15.77 3.87 -1.31
CA ARG A 174 -16.65 3.15 -0.39
C ARG A 174 -16.81 1.69 -0.80
N ALA A 175 -17.02 1.39 -2.09
CA ALA A 175 -17.18 0.02 -2.56
C ALA A 175 -15.93 -0.85 -2.32
N ILE A 176 -14.73 -0.27 -2.43
CA ILE A 176 -13.45 -0.95 -2.12
C ILE A 176 -13.29 -1.16 -0.60
N ARG A 177 -13.70 -0.19 0.22
CA ARG A 177 -13.64 -0.34 1.69
C ARG A 177 -14.64 -1.38 2.18
N ASP A 178 -15.87 -1.33 1.68
CA ASP A 178 -16.99 -2.19 2.10
C ASP A 178 -16.78 -3.66 1.69
N GLU A 179 -15.84 -3.98 0.77
CA GLU A 179 -15.40 -5.36 0.55
C GLU A 179 -14.30 -5.82 1.51
N ALA A 180 -13.31 -4.98 1.79
CA ALA A 180 -12.08 -5.39 2.47
C ALA A 180 -12.22 -5.34 4.00
N GLU A 181 -12.79 -4.26 4.52
CA GLU A 181 -12.85 -4.02 5.97
C GLU A 181 -13.80 -5.01 6.68
N PRO A 182 -15.03 -5.28 6.19
CA PRO A 182 -15.89 -6.26 6.83
C PRO A 182 -15.31 -7.68 6.78
N PHE A 183 -14.66 -8.05 5.67
CA PHE A 183 -13.96 -9.32 5.56
C PHE A 183 -12.85 -9.42 6.60
N HIS A 184 -11.95 -8.43 6.64
CA HIS A 184 -10.86 -8.40 7.60
C HIS A 184 -11.37 -8.51 9.04
N ARG A 185 -12.37 -7.69 9.42
CA ARG A 185 -12.94 -7.68 10.76
C ARG A 185 -13.55 -9.02 11.16
N ARG A 186 -14.35 -9.62 10.26
CA ARG A 186 -15.00 -10.92 10.51
C ARG A 186 -13.96 -12.02 10.73
N HIS A 187 -12.99 -12.12 9.83
CA HIS A 187 -12.00 -13.19 9.89
C HIS A 187 -10.99 -12.98 11.02
N LYS A 188 -10.66 -11.73 11.34
CA LYS A 188 -9.88 -11.40 12.54
C LYS A 188 -10.55 -11.93 13.81
N ALA A 189 -11.84 -11.66 14.02
CA ALA A 189 -12.56 -12.16 15.19
C ALA A 189 -12.52 -13.70 15.29
N ILE A 190 -12.69 -14.41 14.17
CA ILE A 190 -12.60 -15.88 14.12
C ILE A 190 -11.19 -16.38 14.49
N LEU A 191 -10.15 -15.69 14.03
CA LEU A 191 -8.76 -16.05 14.36
C LEU A 191 -8.42 -15.73 15.82
N GLU A 192 -8.93 -14.62 16.35
CA GLU A 192 -8.80 -14.24 17.77
C GLU A 192 -9.46 -15.28 18.68
N GLU A 193 -10.67 -15.74 18.36
CA GLU A 193 -11.35 -16.83 19.09
C GLU A 193 -10.55 -18.14 19.12
N LYS A 194 -9.74 -18.38 18.08
CA LYS A 194 -8.86 -19.55 17.97
C LYS A 194 -7.48 -19.33 18.61
N GLY A 195 -7.16 -18.11 19.04
CA GLY A 195 -5.81 -17.73 19.47
C GLY A 195 -4.77 -17.80 18.35
N TRP A 196 -5.18 -17.66 17.08
CA TRP A 196 -4.30 -17.73 15.92
C TRP A 196 -3.83 -16.36 15.51
N THR A 197 -2.54 -16.24 15.19
CA THR A 197 -1.90 -15.00 14.70
C THR A 197 -0.97 -15.35 13.53
N LEU A 198 -0.67 -14.39 12.67
CA LEU A 198 0.26 -14.58 11.56
C LEU A 198 1.66 -15.00 12.04
N HIS A 199 2.10 -14.54 13.22
CA HIS A 199 3.38 -14.95 13.81
C HIS A 199 3.47 -16.45 14.08
N ASN A 200 2.43 -17.02 14.69
CA ASN A 200 2.52 -18.35 15.27
C ASN A 200 1.75 -19.41 14.47
N HIS A 201 0.84 -19.00 13.60
CA HIS A 201 -0.16 -19.88 13.00
C HIS A 201 -0.37 -19.64 11.49
N VAL A 202 0.61 -19.07 10.77
CA VAL A 202 0.48 -18.74 9.34
C VAL A 202 0.00 -19.92 8.49
N HIS A 203 0.52 -21.13 8.72
CA HIS A 203 0.12 -22.32 7.95
C HIS A 203 -1.33 -22.74 8.24
N SER A 204 -1.77 -22.64 9.49
CA SER A 204 -3.16 -22.91 9.89
C SER A 204 -4.11 -21.86 9.29
N ILE A 205 -3.70 -20.60 9.26
CA ILE A 205 -4.45 -19.49 8.63
C ILE A 205 -4.56 -19.71 7.12
N VAL A 206 -3.49 -20.17 6.47
CA VAL A 206 -3.50 -20.51 5.04
C VAL A 206 -4.50 -21.61 4.74
N GLU A 207 -4.49 -22.69 5.53
CA GLU A 207 -5.45 -23.79 5.34
C GLU A 207 -6.88 -23.34 5.61
N TYR A 208 -7.09 -22.53 6.65
CA TYR A 208 -8.38 -21.92 6.92
C TYR A 208 -8.90 -21.10 5.72
N PHE A 209 -8.10 -20.21 5.15
CA PHE A 209 -8.54 -19.42 4.00
C PHE A 209 -8.72 -20.25 2.73
N ARG A 210 -7.99 -21.36 2.58
CA ARG A 210 -8.24 -22.34 1.50
C ARG A 210 -9.64 -22.95 1.64
N GLN A 211 -10.06 -23.32 2.85
CA GLN A 211 -11.42 -23.82 3.11
C GLN A 211 -12.47 -22.74 2.84
N VAL A 212 -12.26 -21.52 3.37
CA VAL A 212 -13.16 -20.38 3.11
C VAL A 212 -13.34 -20.14 1.60
N SER A 213 -12.27 -20.27 0.80
CA SER A 213 -12.35 -20.08 -0.66
C SER A 213 -13.18 -21.14 -1.39
N GLN A 214 -13.33 -22.33 -0.81
CA GLN A 214 -14.15 -23.41 -1.38
C GLN A 214 -15.64 -23.23 -1.04
N GLU A 215 -15.94 -22.68 0.14
CA GLU A 215 -17.32 -22.46 0.61
C GLU A 215 -17.95 -21.19 0.02
N ALA A 216 -17.14 -20.16 -0.19
CA ALA A 216 -17.57 -18.89 -0.79
C ALA A 216 -16.46 -18.37 -1.72
N PRO A 217 -16.45 -18.79 -3.00
CA PRO A 217 -15.54 -18.25 -3.98
C PRO A 217 -15.81 -16.75 -4.16
N LEU A 218 -14.81 -15.91 -3.89
CA LEU A 218 -14.85 -14.48 -4.23
C LEU A 218 -14.60 -14.23 -5.73
N PHE A 219 -14.39 -15.28 -6.51
CA PHE A 219 -14.14 -15.29 -7.96
C PHE A 219 -14.79 -16.52 -8.61
#